data_AF-A0ABD1GXF4-F1
#
_entry.id   AF-A0ABD1GXF4-F1
#
_cell.length_a   1.000
_cell.length_b   1.000
_cell.length_c   1.000
_cell.angle_alpha   90.00
_cell.angle_beta   90.00
_cell.angle_gamma   90.00
#
_symmetry.space_group_name_H-M   'P 1'
#
loop_
_entity.id
_entity.type
_entity.pdbx_description
1 polymer ?
#
loop_
_entity_poly.entity_id
_entity_poly.type
_entity_poly.pdbx_seq_one_letter_code
_entity_poly.pdbx_strand_id
1 'polypeptide(L)'
;MDFGISTEMRSFDSLLFSASRALCSPIALFIQIQGFFICLMLALGWVLASYVRNKEIKKMKESMKSGNHFAFLCYDINELEHAIQVKLPRVSVVMPLKGFGEHNLHNWRSQITTLYGGPVEFLFVVESVEDRAYLAVSQLLKSYQDHVDAKIVVAGHSTTCSQKIHNQLVGVENMHKESKYVLFLDDDVRLHPGSIGALTAEMIKNPDIFIQTGYPLDLPSGSLGSYCIYEYHMPCSMGFATGGRTFFLWGGCMMMHADDFRTNRHNVVSDLKDGGYSDDMTLAAIAGAHKRLITSPPVAVFPHPLGSDLNFGRYWNYLRKQTFVLESYATKINWVMNRALFSVHCYLSWGFVTPFVMSGIHLAAALRLHSNGYPFDEAVLPSTGLLLAGCLATCTTIELLSMWNLTRIEVQLCNLLSPEAPPLSLASYNWCLVFIALLVDNFLYPISAFRSHFSQSINWSGIRYHLKDGKISKIDRSKDKGPKFTDLGGKHLYGKKGAQNNSSFLVSLSRTLAHWRQPKKYDV
;
A
#
# COMPACT_ATOMS: atom_id res chain seq x y z
N MET A 1 -47.58 -32.98 -19.15
CA MET A 1 -47.86 -32.05 -18.04
C MET A 1 -47.14 -30.76 -18.37
N ASP A 2 -47.84 -29.84 -19.02
CA ASP A 2 -47.36 -28.48 -19.21
C ASP A 2 -47.35 -27.80 -17.84
N PHE A 3 -46.17 -27.70 -17.23
CA PHE A 3 -45.98 -26.74 -16.16
C PHE A 3 -46.12 -25.36 -16.80
N GLY A 4 -47.28 -24.74 -16.63
CA GLY A 4 -47.54 -23.38 -17.06
C GLY A 4 -46.46 -22.46 -16.48
N ILE A 5 -45.53 -22.03 -17.34
CA ILE A 5 -44.59 -20.97 -17.03
C ILE A 5 -45.44 -19.75 -16.67
N SER A 6 -45.33 -19.26 -15.43
CA SER A 6 -46.13 -18.13 -14.96
C SER A 6 -45.88 -16.90 -15.86
N THR A 7 -46.92 -16.09 -16.07
CA THR A 7 -46.84 -14.86 -16.90
C THR A 7 -45.70 -13.93 -16.45
N GLU A 8 -45.38 -13.94 -15.15
CA GLU A 8 -44.25 -13.22 -14.56
C GLU A 8 -42.89 -13.74 -15.03
N MET A 9 -42.71 -15.07 -15.12
CA MET A 9 -41.47 -15.66 -15.66
C MET A 9 -41.26 -15.29 -17.13
N ARG A 10 -42.32 -15.27 -17.94
CA ARG A 10 -42.24 -14.80 -19.34
C ARG A 10 -41.90 -13.31 -19.45
N SER A 11 -42.43 -12.49 -18.54
CA SER A 11 -42.11 -11.06 -18.48
C SER A 11 -40.64 -10.80 -18.10
N PHE A 12 -40.11 -11.57 -17.14
CA PHE A 12 -38.72 -11.48 -16.74
C PHE A 12 -37.75 -11.94 -17.84
N ASP A 13 -38.02 -13.07 -18.49
CA ASP A 13 -37.19 -13.59 -19.58
C ASP A 13 -37.17 -12.61 -20.77
N SER A 14 -38.31 -12.01 -21.12
CA SER A 14 -38.41 -10.98 -22.17
C SER A 14 -37.57 -9.73 -21.85
N LEU A 15 -37.60 -9.25 -20.60
CA LEU A 15 -36.76 -8.15 -20.13
C LEU A 15 -35.27 -8.49 -20.25
N LEU A 16 -34.89 -9.68 -19.78
CA LEU A 16 -33.51 -10.15 -19.78
C LEU A 16 -32.94 -10.30 -21.20
N PHE A 17 -33.71 -10.89 -22.12
CA PHE A 17 -33.31 -11.01 -23.52
C PHE A 17 -33.21 -9.65 -24.21
N SER A 18 -34.14 -8.74 -23.92
CA SER A 18 -34.11 -7.36 -24.45
C SER A 18 -32.90 -6.59 -23.93
N ALA A 19 -32.59 -6.71 -22.64
CA ALA A 19 -31.38 -6.13 -22.05
C ALA A 19 -30.12 -6.71 -22.71
N SER A 20 -30.02 -8.03 -22.83
CA SER A 20 -28.88 -8.68 -23.51
C SER A 20 -28.71 -8.21 -24.96
N ARG A 21 -29.80 -7.99 -25.71
CA ARG A 21 -29.71 -7.41 -27.07
C ARG A 21 -29.25 -5.95 -27.07
N ALA A 22 -29.77 -5.13 -26.15
CA ALA A 22 -29.37 -3.73 -26.03
C ALA A 22 -27.88 -3.58 -25.67
N LEU A 23 -27.34 -4.52 -24.89
CA LEU A 23 -25.92 -4.61 -24.54
C LEU A 23 -25.01 -5.03 -25.71
N CYS A 24 -25.56 -5.34 -26.88
CA CYS A 24 -24.82 -5.53 -28.13
C CYS A 24 -24.89 -4.29 -29.05
N SER A 25 -25.46 -3.17 -28.60
CA SER A 25 -25.46 -1.91 -29.35
C SER A 25 -24.04 -1.34 -29.52
N PRO A 26 -23.79 -0.46 -30.51
CA PRO A 26 -22.46 0.14 -30.72
C PRO A 26 -21.85 0.80 -29.48
N ILE A 27 -22.67 1.48 -28.67
CA ILE A 27 -22.23 2.13 -27.43
C ILE A 27 -21.84 1.08 -26.37
N ALA A 28 -22.64 0.02 -26.23
CA ALA A 28 -22.34 -1.05 -25.28
C ALA A 28 -21.11 -1.87 -25.70
N LEU A 29 -20.92 -2.09 -27.01
CA LEU A 29 -19.70 -2.70 -27.55
C LEU A 29 -18.47 -1.86 -27.24
N PHE A 30 -18.55 -0.53 -27.41
CA PHE A 30 -17.47 0.38 -27.04
C PHE A 30 -17.08 0.25 -25.56
N ILE A 31 -18.06 0.23 -24.66
CA ILE A 31 -17.82 0.08 -23.21
C ILE A 31 -17.16 -1.27 -22.89
N GLN A 32 -17.61 -2.37 -23.52
CA GLN A 32 -17.02 -3.69 -23.30
C GLN A 32 -15.58 -3.78 -23.83
N ILE A 33 -15.32 -3.28 -25.04
CA ILE A 33 -13.98 -3.21 -25.64
C ILE A 33 -13.04 -2.37 -24.78
N GLN A 34 -13.52 -1.24 -24.24
CA GLN A 34 -12.77 -0.44 -23.28
C GLN A 34 -12.38 -1.27 -22.05
N GLY A 35 -13.31 -2.04 -21.48
CA GLY A 35 -13.02 -2.96 -20.39
C GLY A 35 -11.90 -3.93 -20.70
N PHE A 36 -11.94 -4.56 -21.88
CA PHE A 36 -10.89 -5.49 -22.33
C PHE A 36 -9.54 -4.78 -22.41
N PHE A 37 -9.51 -3.56 -22.96
CA PHE A 37 -8.31 -2.77 -23.05
C PHE A 37 -7.75 -2.42 -21.65
N ILE A 38 -8.60 -2.08 -20.68
CA ILE A 38 -8.17 -1.82 -19.30
C ILE A 38 -7.50 -3.07 -18.71
N CYS A 39 -8.14 -4.24 -18.77
CA CYS A 39 -7.57 -5.50 -18.30
C CYS A 39 -6.19 -5.79 -18.93
N LEU A 40 -6.08 -5.66 -20.25
CA LEU A 40 -4.85 -5.97 -20.98
C LEU A 40 -3.73 -4.95 -20.70
N MET A 41 -4.07 -3.68 -20.49
CA MET A 41 -3.10 -2.65 -20.10
C MET A 41 -2.56 -2.87 -18.69
N LEU A 42 -3.41 -3.25 -17.74
CA LEU A 42 -2.99 -3.65 -16.39
C LEU A 42 -2.09 -4.89 -16.44
N ALA A 43 -2.50 -5.91 -17.20
CA ALA A 43 -1.72 -7.12 -17.40
C ALA A 43 -0.30 -6.82 -17.94
N LEU A 44 -0.22 -5.99 -18.99
CA LEU A 44 1.05 -5.58 -19.58
C LEU A 44 1.92 -4.84 -18.55
N GLY A 45 1.36 -3.91 -17.79
CA GLY A 45 2.09 -3.16 -16.78
C GLY A 45 2.66 -4.07 -15.68
N TRP A 46 1.92 -5.07 -15.20
CA TRP A 46 2.44 -6.04 -14.24
C TRP A 46 3.49 -6.97 -14.83
N VAL A 47 3.37 -7.35 -16.12
CA VAL A 47 4.43 -8.10 -16.81
C VAL A 47 5.72 -7.30 -16.84
N LEU A 48 5.67 -6.01 -17.21
CA LEU A 48 6.84 -5.13 -17.24
C LEU A 48 7.45 -4.93 -15.85
N ALA A 49 6.60 -4.69 -14.83
CA ALA A 49 7.03 -4.61 -13.44
C ALA A 49 7.74 -5.89 -12.98
N SER A 50 7.19 -7.05 -13.35
CA SER A 50 7.77 -8.35 -13.00
C SER A 50 9.12 -8.57 -13.68
N TYR A 51 9.29 -8.09 -14.91
CA TYR A 51 10.56 -8.16 -15.63
C TYR A 51 11.65 -7.36 -14.91
N VAL A 52 11.35 -6.14 -14.46
CA VAL A 52 12.30 -5.29 -13.73
C VAL A 52 12.78 -5.96 -12.44
N ARG A 53 11.85 -6.47 -11.61
CA ARG A 53 12.21 -7.14 -10.35
C ARG A 53 12.87 -8.49 -10.57
N ASN A 54 12.48 -9.24 -11.60
CA ASN A 54 13.12 -10.51 -11.94
C ASN A 54 14.56 -10.33 -12.45
N LYS A 55 14.85 -9.20 -13.13
CA LYS A 55 16.23 -8.85 -13.49
C LYS A 55 17.10 -8.68 -12.26
N GLU A 56 16.57 -8.02 -11.21
CA GLU A 56 17.28 -7.86 -9.94
C GLU A 56 17.52 -9.21 -9.24
N ILE A 57 16.51 -10.07 -9.19
CA ILE A 57 16.64 -11.45 -8.68
C ILE A 57 17.75 -12.22 -9.40
N LYS A 58 17.79 -12.15 -10.73
CA LYS A 58 18.83 -12.83 -11.53
C LYS A 58 20.21 -12.31 -11.17
N LYS A 59 20.38 -10.98 -11.10
CA LYS A 59 21.63 -10.33 -10.72
C LYS A 59 22.11 -10.76 -9.33
N MET A 60 21.21 -10.83 -8.34
CA MET A 60 21.53 -11.32 -7.00
C MET A 60 21.98 -12.79 -7.04
N LYS A 61 21.22 -13.66 -7.73
CA LYS A 61 21.55 -15.08 -7.84
C LYS A 61 22.88 -15.32 -8.56
N GLU A 62 23.20 -14.54 -9.58
CA GLU A 62 24.49 -14.59 -10.28
C GLU A 62 25.63 -14.17 -9.35
N SER A 63 25.48 -13.07 -8.61
CA SER A 63 26.46 -12.62 -7.61
C SER A 63 26.71 -13.69 -6.53
N MET A 64 25.65 -14.34 -6.04
CA MET A 64 25.77 -15.46 -5.09
C MET A 64 26.52 -16.66 -5.68
N LYS A 65 26.25 -17.02 -6.95
CA LYS A 65 26.96 -18.10 -7.65
C LYS A 65 28.45 -17.77 -7.86
N SER A 66 28.79 -16.49 -8.02
CA SER A 66 30.16 -16.00 -8.10
C SER A 66 30.87 -15.90 -6.75
N GLY A 67 30.24 -16.33 -5.64
CA GLY A 67 30.84 -16.41 -4.31
C GLY A 67 30.45 -15.27 -3.35
N ASN A 68 29.61 -14.31 -3.77
CA ASN A 68 29.13 -13.25 -2.88
C ASN A 68 27.86 -13.71 -2.12
N HIS A 69 28.04 -14.27 -0.93
CA HIS A 69 26.94 -14.67 -0.05
C HIS A 69 26.13 -13.48 0.51
N PHE A 70 26.61 -12.24 0.36
CA PHE A 70 25.98 -11.00 0.81
C PHE A 70 25.31 -10.21 -0.32
N ALA A 71 24.95 -10.86 -1.43
CA ALA A 71 24.27 -10.22 -2.57
C ALA A 71 22.95 -9.52 -2.22
N PHE A 72 22.38 -9.79 -1.04
CA PHE A 72 21.20 -9.11 -0.49
C PHE A 72 21.51 -7.76 0.18
N LEU A 73 22.80 -7.45 0.38
CA LEU A 73 23.29 -6.17 0.89
C LEU A 73 23.93 -5.34 -0.22
N CYS A 74 24.86 -5.94 -0.97
CA CYS A 74 25.60 -5.26 -2.03
C CYS A 74 26.03 -6.26 -3.11
N TYR A 75 26.27 -5.75 -4.32
CA TYR A 75 26.70 -6.59 -5.45
C TYR A 75 28.21 -6.84 -5.48
N ASP A 76 28.99 -5.86 -5.03
CA ASP A 76 30.43 -5.96 -4.83
C ASP A 76 30.71 -6.16 -3.34
N ILE A 77 31.23 -7.33 -2.97
CA ILE A 77 31.53 -7.67 -1.58
C ILE A 77 32.60 -6.75 -0.97
N ASN A 78 33.47 -6.17 -1.79
CA ASN A 78 34.49 -5.22 -1.32
C ASN A 78 33.85 -3.95 -0.76
N GLU A 79 32.62 -3.61 -1.17
CA GLU A 79 31.89 -2.48 -0.58
C GLU A 79 31.71 -2.65 0.94
N LEU A 80 31.69 -3.88 1.46
CA LEU A 80 31.58 -4.17 2.89
C LEU A 80 32.89 -3.96 3.68
N GLU A 81 34.00 -3.66 3.00
CA GLU A 81 35.26 -3.34 3.68
C GLU A 81 35.10 -2.13 4.61
N HIS A 82 35.70 -2.22 5.80
CA HIS A 82 35.64 -1.18 6.81
C HIS A 82 36.04 0.20 6.26
N ALA A 83 37.08 0.26 5.41
CA ALA A 83 37.58 1.50 4.82
C ALA A 83 36.56 2.22 3.90
N ILE A 84 35.58 1.47 3.37
CA ILE A 84 34.46 1.99 2.59
C ILE A 84 33.29 2.33 3.52
N GLN A 85 32.93 1.42 4.42
CA GLN A 85 31.79 1.60 5.32
C GLN A 85 31.93 2.83 6.23
N VAL A 86 33.13 3.15 6.73
CA VAL A 86 33.37 4.36 7.55
C VAL A 86 33.14 5.67 6.82
N LYS A 87 33.11 5.66 5.48
CA LYS A 87 32.84 6.84 4.64
C LYS A 87 31.35 7.00 4.32
N LEU A 88 30.53 6.02 4.70
CA LEU A 88 29.10 6.09 4.48
C LEU A 88 28.48 7.22 5.31
N PRO A 89 27.52 7.95 4.73
CA PRO A 89 26.94 9.11 5.39
C PRO A 89 26.03 8.72 6.55
N ARG A 90 25.85 9.64 7.49
CA ARG A 90 24.87 9.45 8.56
C ARG A 90 23.44 9.51 8.03
N VAL A 91 22.60 8.58 8.49
CA VAL A 91 21.16 8.53 8.20
C VAL A 91 20.36 8.64 9.50
N SER A 92 19.40 9.57 9.55
CA SER A 92 18.40 9.60 10.62
C SER A 92 17.11 8.95 10.15
N VAL A 93 16.62 7.96 10.89
CA VAL A 93 15.37 7.29 10.58
C VAL A 93 14.26 7.84 11.47
N VAL A 94 13.25 8.46 10.89
CA VAL A 94 12.11 9.05 11.59
C VAL A 94 10.88 8.18 11.41
N MET A 95 10.37 7.63 12.51
CA MET A 95 9.23 6.71 12.53
C MET A 95 8.05 7.36 13.29
N PRO A 96 7.09 7.99 12.59
CA PRO A 96 5.87 8.48 13.21
C PRO A 96 4.99 7.32 13.65
N LEU A 97 4.70 7.22 14.95
CA LEU A 97 3.94 6.11 15.54
C LEU A 97 2.56 6.52 16.00
N LYS A 98 1.61 5.57 15.92
CA LYS A 98 0.27 5.71 16.51
C LYS A 98 -0.33 4.34 16.90
N GLY A 99 -0.56 4.15 18.20
CA GLY A 99 -1.16 2.93 18.73
C GLY A 99 -0.20 1.72 18.71
N PHE A 100 -0.72 0.54 19.04
CA PHE A 100 0.05 -0.71 19.03
C PHE A 100 -0.81 -1.89 18.61
N GLY A 101 -0.31 -2.71 17.67
CA GLY A 101 -0.96 -3.89 17.13
C GLY A 101 -0.04 -5.10 17.03
N GLU A 102 -0.56 -6.20 16.49
CA GLU A 102 0.05 -7.52 16.51
C GLU A 102 1.44 -7.57 15.85
N HIS A 103 1.61 -6.90 14.72
CA HIS A 103 2.85 -6.97 13.92
C HIS A 103 3.88 -5.90 14.26
N ASN A 104 3.51 -4.86 15.02
CA ASN A 104 4.37 -3.70 15.27
C ASN A 104 5.73 -4.08 15.86
N LEU A 105 5.78 -4.93 16.89
CA LEU A 105 7.05 -5.25 17.55
C LEU A 105 8.03 -5.97 16.60
N HIS A 106 7.51 -6.84 15.73
CA HIS A 106 8.33 -7.54 14.75
C HIS A 106 8.81 -6.58 13.65
N ASN A 107 7.94 -5.69 13.18
CA ASN A 107 8.29 -4.66 12.21
C ASN A 107 9.37 -3.71 12.74
N TRP A 108 9.17 -3.16 13.94
CA TRP A 108 10.14 -2.25 14.58
C TRP A 108 11.50 -2.92 14.80
N ARG A 109 11.52 -4.21 15.17
CA ARG A 109 12.76 -4.98 15.22
C ARG A 109 13.44 -5.01 13.85
N SER A 110 12.73 -5.38 12.78
CA SER A 110 13.30 -5.39 11.43
C SER A 110 13.83 -4.03 10.97
N GLN A 111 13.21 -2.94 11.43
CA GLN A 111 13.61 -1.57 11.10
C GLN A 111 14.90 -1.16 11.82
N ILE A 112 15.07 -1.54 13.09
CA ILE A 112 16.27 -1.16 13.88
C ILE A 112 17.46 -2.11 13.72
N THR A 113 17.23 -3.35 13.27
CA THR A 113 18.30 -4.34 13.03
C THR A 113 18.81 -4.29 11.59
N THR A 114 19.08 -3.09 11.09
CA THR A 114 19.68 -2.89 9.76
C THR A 114 21.14 -3.38 9.72
N LEU A 115 21.60 -3.77 8.53
CA LEU A 115 23.01 -4.09 8.24
C LEU A 115 23.71 -2.94 7.47
N TYR A 116 23.16 -1.72 7.54
CA TYR A 116 23.84 -0.53 7.04
C TYR A 116 25.09 -0.24 7.90
N GLY A 117 26.27 -0.19 7.30
CA GLY A 117 27.53 0.01 8.04
C GLY A 117 27.89 1.48 8.32
N GLY A 118 27.12 2.43 7.80
CA GLY A 118 27.26 3.85 8.16
C GLY A 118 26.55 4.18 9.48
N PRO A 119 26.82 5.36 10.07
CA PRO A 119 26.16 5.78 11.29
C PRO A 119 24.64 5.97 11.07
N VAL A 120 23.83 5.39 11.94
CA VAL A 120 22.37 5.46 11.87
C VAL A 120 21.80 5.76 13.25
N GLU A 121 20.81 6.65 13.32
CA GLU A 121 19.99 6.85 14.51
C GLU A 121 18.50 6.63 14.20
N PHE A 122 17.74 6.19 15.19
CA PHE A 122 16.31 5.92 15.07
C PHE A 122 15.49 6.81 16.02
N LEU A 123 14.59 7.60 15.45
CA LEU A 123 13.69 8.49 16.18
C LEU A 123 12.27 7.94 16.09
N PHE A 124 11.82 7.32 17.17
CA PHE A 124 10.43 6.90 17.31
C PHE A 124 9.60 8.07 17.82
N VAL A 125 8.71 8.62 16.98
CA VAL A 125 8.00 9.85 17.28
C VAL A 125 6.53 9.58 17.60
N VAL A 126 6.12 9.88 18.82
CA VAL A 126 4.73 9.74 19.29
C VAL A 126 4.13 11.11 19.60
N GLU A 127 2.79 11.22 19.56
CA GLU A 127 2.12 12.47 19.95
C GLU A 127 2.17 12.74 21.46
N SER A 128 2.23 11.69 22.29
CA SER A 128 2.13 11.79 23.76
C SER A 128 2.66 10.52 24.44
N VAL A 129 2.98 10.61 25.73
CA VAL A 129 3.41 9.44 26.53
C VAL A 129 2.24 8.49 26.83
N GLU A 130 1.00 8.95 26.68
CA GLU A 130 -0.20 8.15 26.80
C GLU A 130 -0.48 7.28 25.56
N ASP A 131 0.23 7.49 24.46
CA ASP A 131 0.11 6.65 23.27
C ASP A 131 0.59 5.23 23.58
N ARG A 132 -0.17 4.21 23.15
CA ARG A 132 0.21 2.81 23.38
C ARG A 132 1.54 2.43 22.75
N ALA A 133 1.96 3.12 21.69
CA ALA A 133 3.26 2.93 21.07
C ALA A 133 4.41 3.25 22.05
N TYR A 134 4.25 4.27 22.91
CA TYR A 134 5.32 4.77 23.78
C TYR A 134 5.88 3.68 24.70
N LEU A 135 5.01 2.96 25.41
CA LEU A 135 5.41 1.90 26.34
C LEU A 135 6.06 0.72 25.61
N ALA A 136 5.48 0.31 24.48
CA ALA A 136 5.97 -0.83 23.71
C ALA A 136 7.37 -0.54 23.12
N VAL A 137 7.58 0.65 22.57
CA VAL A 137 8.90 1.08 22.07
C VAL A 137 9.89 1.21 23.23
N SER A 138 9.47 1.78 24.37
CA SER A 138 10.35 1.91 25.54
C SER A 138 10.91 0.55 25.99
N GLN A 139 10.10 -0.51 25.92
CA GLN A 139 10.52 -1.87 26.25
C GLN A 139 11.38 -2.51 25.16
N LEU A 140 11.07 -2.23 23.89
CA LEU A 140 11.91 -2.64 22.77
C LEU A 140 13.32 -2.06 22.91
N LEU A 141 13.44 -0.74 23.12
CA LEU A 141 14.74 -0.07 23.21
C LEU A 141 15.58 -0.53 24.40
N LYS A 142 14.96 -0.85 25.53
CA LYS A 142 15.68 -1.48 26.66
C LYS A 142 16.35 -2.81 26.29
N SER A 143 15.77 -3.55 25.34
CA SER A 143 16.30 -4.86 24.90
C SER A 143 17.45 -4.72 23.89
N TYR A 144 17.65 -3.53 23.33
CA TYR A 144 18.69 -3.19 22.34
C TYR A 144 19.60 -2.06 22.84
N GLN A 145 19.58 -1.82 24.16
CA GLN A 145 20.43 -0.83 24.81
C GLN A 145 21.89 -1.13 24.44
N ASP A 146 22.66 -0.07 24.13
CA ASP A 146 24.07 -0.11 23.71
C ASP A 146 24.33 -0.73 22.32
N HIS A 147 23.33 -1.31 21.66
CA HIS A 147 23.45 -1.90 20.32
C HIS A 147 22.88 -1.02 19.20
N VAL A 148 21.90 -0.16 19.53
CA VAL A 148 21.21 0.69 18.57
C VAL A 148 21.15 2.11 19.13
N ASP A 149 21.54 3.11 18.32
CA ASP A 149 21.29 4.52 18.62
C ASP A 149 19.82 4.84 18.33
N ALA A 150 18.98 4.78 19.37
CA ALA A 150 17.55 4.97 19.23
C ALA A 150 16.97 5.75 20.41
N LYS A 151 16.03 6.65 20.11
CA LYS A 151 15.34 7.48 21.11
C LYS A 151 13.86 7.65 20.77
N ILE A 152 13.07 7.92 21.81
CA ILE A 152 11.66 8.27 21.67
C ILE A 152 11.54 9.79 21.75
N VAL A 153 10.82 10.38 20.80
CA VAL A 153 10.51 11.82 20.76
C VAL A 153 9.01 12.01 20.95
N VAL A 154 8.63 12.85 21.91
CA VAL A 154 7.22 13.22 22.12
C VAL A 154 6.95 14.53 21.39
N ALA A 155 6.24 14.45 20.27
CA ALA A 155 5.98 15.59 19.38
C ALA A 155 4.87 16.52 19.84
N GLY A 156 4.03 16.07 20.78
CA GLY A 156 2.80 16.79 21.12
C GLY A 156 1.73 16.66 20.03
N HIS A 157 0.68 17.45 20.16
CA HIS A 157 -0.46 17.40 19.26
C HIS A 157 -0.30 18.36 18.07
N SER A 158 -0.60 17.87 16.87
CA SER A 158 -0.66 18.71 15.68
C SER A 158 -1.81 19.72 15.76
N THR A 159 -1.60 20.91 15.20
CA THR A 159 -2.59 21.99 15.15
C THR A 159 -2.93 22.41 13.72
N THR A 160 -1.95 22.35 12.80
CA THR A 160 -2.10 22.84 11.43
C THR A 160 -2.01 21.75 10.36
N CYS A 161 -1.48 20.58 10.68
CA CYS A 161 -1.29 19.47 9.74
C CYS A 161 -1.72 18.12 10.36
N SER A 162 -1.63 17.03 9.60
CA SER A 162 -1.91 15.70 10.13
C SER A 162 -0.93 15.35 11.24
N GLN A 163 -1.35 14.49 12.19
CA GLN A 163 -0.48 14.09 13.28
C GLN A 163 0.75 13.32 12.77
N LYS A 164 0.63 12.58 11.65
CA LYS A 164 1.77 11.91 11.01
C LYS A 164 2.80 12.94 10.55
N ILE A 165 2.38 13.94 9.78
CA ILE A 165 3.27 15.02 9.29
C ILE A 165 3.89 15.79 10.45
N HIS A 166 3.11 16.14 11.47
CA HIS A 166 3.62 16.82 12.66
C HIS A 166 4.72 16.01 13.36
N ASN A 167 4.50 14.70 13.53
CA ASN A 167 5.50 13.80 14.11
C ASN A 167 6.75 13.71 13.21
N GLN A 168 6.59 13.65 11.89
CA GLN A 168 7.73 13.66 10.95
C GLN A 168 8.56 14.95 11.09
N LEU A 169 7.91 16.11 11.11
CA LEU A 169 8.58 17.41 11.23
C LEU A 169 9.30 17.56 12.56
N VAL A 170 8.69 17.16 13.69
CA VAL A 170 9.37 17.18 14.99
C VAL A 170 10.52 16.16 15.04
N GLY A 171 10.37 15.00 14.38
CA GLY A 171 11.46 14.04 14.22
C GLY A 171 12.65 14.65 13.49
N VAL A 172 12.41 15.36 12.41
CA VAL A 172 13.43 16.10 11.65
C VAL A 172 14.09 17.20 12.49
N GLU A 173 13.33 17.94 13.30
CA GLU A 173 13.89 18.95 14.21
C GLU A 173 14.83 18.33 15.27
N ASN A 174 14.63 17.06 15.62
CA ASN A 174 15.41 16.33 16.61
C ASN A 174 16.49 15.40 16.01
N MET A 175 16.63 15.40 14.69
CA MET A 175 17.62 14.59 13.99
C MET A 175 19.04 15.12 14.25
N HIS A 176 20.02 14.23 14.15
CA HIS A 176 21.42 14.51 14.35
C HIS A 176 21.88 15.57 13.34
N LYS A 177 22.69 16.51 13.82
CA LYS A 177 23.13 17.67 13.02
C LYS A 177 23.96 17.28 11.81
N GLU A 178 24.68 16.17 11.90
CA GLU A 178 25.51 15.63 10.81
C GLU A 178 24.79 14.66 9.87
N SER A 179 23.50 14.38 10.10
CA SER A 179 22.76 13.51 9.19
C SER A 179 22.71 14.10 7.80
N LYS A 180 23.15 13.32 6.80
CA LYS A 180 23.09 13.72 5.39
C LYS A 180 21.72 13.42 4.80
N TYR A 181 21.15 12.29 5.20
CA TYR A 181 19.84 11.83 4.75
C TYR A 181 18.90 11.63 5.94
N VAL A 182 17.62 11.84 5.69
CA VAL A 182 16.52 11.46 6.56
C VAL A 182 15.66 10.41 5.86
N LEU A 183 15.30 9.35 6.57
CA LEU A 183 14.45 8.28 6.09
C LEU A 183 13.17 8.25 6.94
N PHE A 184 12.02 8.52 6.32
CA PHE A 184 10.71 8.34 6.94
C PHE A 184 10.21 6.93 6.70
N LEU A 185 9.77 6.24 7.75
CA LEU A 185 9.21 4.89 7.66
C LEU A 185 7.86 4.82 8.37
N ASP A 186 6.87 4.21 7.71
CA ASP A 186 5.66 3.77 8.40
C ASP A 186 5.99 2.60 9.32
N ASP A 187 5.16 2.44 10.36
CA ASP A 187 5.41 1.54 11.47
C ASP A 187 4.81 0.14 11.27
N ASP A 188 4.21 -0.12 10.11
CA ASP A 188 3.51 -1.36 9.75
C ASP A 188 4.19 -2.21 8.67
N VAL A 189 5.34 -1.81 8.14
CA VAL A 189 6.11 -2.61 7.17
C VAL A 189 7.35 -3.27 7.75
N ARG A 190 7.73 -4.41 7.16
CA ARG A 190 8.99 -5.09 7.48
C ARG A 190 10.10 -4.61 6.55
N LEU A 191 11.18 -4.09 7.13
CA LEU A 191 12.34 -3.67 6.38
C LEU A 191 13.27 -4.86 6.10
N HIS A 192 13.98 -4.82 4.99
CA HIS A 192 15.05 -5.77 4.71
C HIS A 192 16.36 -5.29 5.35
N PRO A 193 17.28 -6.19 5.77
CA PRO A 193 18.53 -5.81 6.42
C PRO A 193 19.34 -4.76 5.65
N GLY A 194 19.39 -4.87 4.31
CA GLY A 194 20.12 -3.96 3.42
C GLY A 194 19.35 -2.73 2.95
N SER A 195 18.09 -2.52 3.36
CA SER A 195 17.23 -1.47 2.77
C SER A 195 17.78 -0.06 2.90
N ILE A 196 18.30 0.31 4.09
CA ILE A 196 18.89 1.64 4.31
C ILE A 196 20.14 1.82 3.45
N GLY A 197 20.97 0.78 3.33
CA GLY A 197 22.15 0.78 2.48
C GLY A 197 21.81 0.93 0.99
N ALA A 198 20.82 0.19 0.50
CA ALA A 198 20.39 0.25 -0.90
C ALA A 198 19.85 1.64 -1.29
N LEU A 199 19.03 2.25 -0.44
CA LEU A 199 18.55 3.62 -0.64
C LEU A 199 19.72 4.61 -0.58
N THR A 200 20.57 4.49 0.43
CA THR A 200 21.72 5.40 0.59
C THR A 200 22.69 5.32 -0.59
N ALA A 201 22.95 4.13 -1.13
CA ALA A 201 23.83 3.93 -2.28
C ALA A 201 23.31 4.65 -3.53
N GLU A 202 22.00 4.58 -3.79
CA GLU A 202 21.41 5.29 -4.94
C GLU A 202 21.40 6.82 -4.73
N MET A 203 21.15 7.31 -3.51
CA MET A 203 21.28 8.74 -3.18
C MET A 203 22.72 9.26 -3.36
N ILE A 204 23.73 8.44 -3.03
CA ILE A 204 25.15 8.79 -3.23
C ILE A 204 25.49 8.82 -4.73
N LYS A 205 25.04 7.81 -5.47
CA LYS A 205 25.29 7.65 -6.90
C LYS A 205 24.64 8.76 -7.72
N ASN A 206 23.46 9.23 -7.31
CA ASN A 206 22.77 10.34 -7.96
C ASN A 206 22.24 11.36 -6.93
N PRO A 207 23.05 12.40 -6.62
CA PRO A 207 22.65 13.46 -5.70
C PRO A 207 21.49 14.36 -6.18
N ASP A 208 21.04 14.24 -7.44
CA ASP A 208 19.88 14.98 -7.94
C ASP A 208 18.54 14.32 -7.54
N ILE A 209 18.59 13.11 -6.99
CA ILE A 209 17.42 12.44 -6.42
C ILE A 209 16.92 13.27 -5.24
N PHE A 210 15.69 13.76 -5.37
CA PHE A 210 15.04 14.52 -4.32
C PHE A 210 14.37 13.60 -3.30
N ILE A 211 13.75 12.52 -3.79
CA ILE A 211 13.09 11.53 -2.93
C ILE A 211 13.33 10.13 -3.50
N GLN A 212 13.72 9.20 -2.62
CA GLN A 212 13.57 7.77 -2.88
C GLN A 212 12.40 7.21 -2.12
N THR A 213 11.65 6.34 -2.78
CA THR A 213 10.49 5.68 -2.20
C THR A 213 10.59 4.18 -2.33
N GLY A 214 9.89 3.48 -1.45
CA GLY A 214 9.60 2.06 -1.65
C GLY A 214 8.12 1.80 -1.93
N TYR A 215 7.73 0.54 -1.77
CA TYR A 215 6.37 0.05 -1.99
C TYR A 215 6.01 -1.08 -1.01
N PRO A 216 4.79 -1.12 -0.44
CA PRO A 216 4.36 -2.21 0.41
C PRO A 216 3.88 -3.41 -0.44
N LEU A 217 4.50 -4.58 -0.22
CA LEU A 217 3.96 -5.86 -0.67
C LEU A 217 2.92 -6.35 0.34
N ASP A 218 1.65 -6.10 0.04
CA ASP A 218 0.54 -6.52 0.89
C ASP A 218 0.42 -8.05 0.95
N LEU A 219 0.31 -8.56 2.17
CA LEU A 219 0.09 -9.97 2.47
C LEU A 219 -1.32 -10.13 3.08
N PRO A 220 -2.36 -10.38 2.26
CA PRO A 220 -3.73 -10.55 2.73
C PRO A 220 -3.88 -11.80 3.59
N SER A 221 -4.80 -11.74 4.55
CA SER A 221 -4.92 -12.71 5.65
C SER A 221 -6.29 -13.40 5.70
N GLY A 222 -6.96 -13.50 4.55
CA GLY A 222 -8.14 -14.34 4.33
C GLY A 222 -9.49 -13.60 4.30
N SER A 223 -9.56 -12.37 4.82
CA SER A 223 -10.77 -11.55 4.75
C SER A 223 -10.90 -10.82 3.41
N LEU A 224 -12.12 -10.63 2.91
CA LEU A 224 -12.36 -9.87 1.67
C LEU A 224 -11.79 -8.44 1.76
N GLY A 225 -11.90 -7.80 2.93
CA GLY A 225 -11.32 -6.47 3.15
C GLY A 225 -9.80 -6.44 3.00
N SER A 226 -9.08 -7.48 3.44
CA SER A 226 -7.64 -7.60 3.22
C SER A 226 -7.28 -7.74 1.74
N TYR A 227 -8.06 -8.52 0.98
CA TYR A 227 -7.86 -8.63 -0.47
C TYR A 227 -8.19 -7.32 -1.19
N CYS A 228 -9.21 -6.56 -0.77
CA CYS A 228 -9.50 -5.27 -1.40
C CYS A 228 -8.37 -4.25 -1.18
N ILE A 229 -7.66 -4.31 -0.05
CA ILE A 229 -6.47 -3.46 0.19
C ILE A 229 -5.32 -3.87 -0.72
N TYR A 230 -5.05 -5.17 -0.81
CA TYR A 230 -4.06 -5.73 -1.75
C TYR A 230 -4.37 -5.29 -3.18
N GLU A 231 -5.61 -5.47 -3.65
CA GLU A 231 -6.07 -5.06 -4.99
C GLU A 231 -5.90 -3.57 -5.22
N TYR A 232 -6.24 -2.72 -4.26
CA TYR A 232 -6.05 -1.27 -4.37
C TYR A 232 -4.58 -0.89 -4.63
N HIS A 233 -3.64 -1.57 -3.96
CA HIS A 233 -2.22 -1.29 -4.15
C HIS A 233 -1.63 -1.93 -5.41
N MET A 234 -2.16 -3.06 -5.88
CA MET A 234 -1.57 -3.79 -7.02
C MET A 234 -1.37 -2.95 -8.29
N PRO A 235 -2.30 -2.09 -8.75
CA PRO A 235 -2.02 -1.20 -9.87
C PRO A 235 -0.90 -0.19 -9.59
N CYS A 236 -0.79 0.31 -8.36
CA CYS A 236 0.27 1.22 -7.96
C CYS A 236 1.67 0.57 -8.04
N SER A 237 1.78 -0.75 -7.79
CA SER A 237 3.05 -1.49 -7.88
C SER A 237 3.80 -1.28 -9.20
N MET A 238 3.07 -1.09 -10.31
CA MET A 238 3.64 -0.82 -11.64
C MET A 238 4.48 0.45 -11.65
N GLY A 239 4.02 1.49 -10.95
CA GLY A 239 4.71 2.77 -10.82
C GLY A 239 5.95 2.72 -9.93
N PHE A 240 6.04 1.76 -9.01
CA PHE A 240 7.19 1.57 -8.12
C PHE A 240 8.21 0.55 -8.65
N ALA A 241 7.82 -0.26 -9.65
CA ALA A 241 8.65 -1.26 -10.30
C ALA A 241 9.23 -0.79 -11.64
N THR A 242 9.53 0.52 -11.79
CA THR A 242 10.13 1.09 -13.01
C THR A 242 11.65 0.91 -13.09
N GLY A 243 12.28 0.52 -11.98
CA GLY A 243 13.73 0.35 -11.88
C GLY A 243 14.49 1.68 -11.82
N GLY A 244 13.85 2.74 -11.35
CA GLY A 244 14.42 4.07 -11.28
C GLY A 244 13.35 5.14 -11.12
N ARG A 245 13.30 6.09 -12.05
CA ARG A 245 12.40 7.25 -11.99
C ARG A 245 10.94 6.83 -11.88
N THR A 246 10.20 7.51 -11.02
CA THR A 246 8.75 7.37 -10.86
C THR A 246 8.08 8.71 -10.61
N PHE A 247 6.76 8.74 -10.73
CA PHE A 247 5.90 9.85 -10.31
C PHE A 247 5.09 9.51 -9.07
N PHE A 248 5.12 8.23 -8.65
CA PHE A 248 4.44 7.76 -7.47
C PHE A 248 5.34 7.91 -6.25
N LEU A 249 4.72 8.25 -5.13
CA LEU A 249 5.37 8.34 -3.84
C LEU A 249 4.49 7.60 -2.85
N TRP A 250 5.11 6.79 -1.99
CA TRP A 250 4.42 6.11 -0.91
C TRP A 250 4.95 6.63 0.42
N GLY A 251 4.06 7.20 1.24
CA GLY A 251 4.43 7.82 2.51
C GLY A 251 5.03 6.88 3.57
N GLY A 252 5.06 5.56 3.31
CA GLY A 252 5.60 4.57 4.26
C GLY A 252 7.07 4.23 4.11
N CYS A 253 7.74 4.71 3.07
CA CYS A 253 9.19 4.69 2.99
C CYS A 253 9.66 5.82 2.06
N MET A 254 10.27 6.87 2.64
CA MET A 254 10.76 8.02 1.89
C MET A 254 12.13 8.47 2.40
N MET A 255 13.18 8.33 1.59
CA MET A 255 14.51 8.87 1.87
C MET A 255 14.72 10.20 1.14
N MET A 256 15.20 11.21 1.87
CA MET A 256 15.41 12.57 1.36
C MET A 256 16.72 13.16 1.91
N HIS A 257 17.20 14.23 1.30
CA HIS A 257 18.30 15.02 1.87
C HIS A 257 17.85 15.71 3.16
N ALA A 258 18.61 15.55 4.24
CA ALA A 258 18.32 16.22 5.51
C ALA A 258 18.33 17.75 5.36
N ASP A 259 19.21 18.28 4.50
CA ASP A 259 19.33 19.71 4.24
C ASP A 259 18.10 20.32 3.57
N ASP A 260 17.33 19.52 2.80
CA ASP A 260 16.09 20.01 2.19
C ASP A 260 15.07 20.41 3.26
N PHE A 261 15.07 19.73 4.41
CA PHE A 261 14.25 20.13 5.55
C PHE A 261 14.89 21.26 6.37
N ARG A 262 16.20 21.19 6.66
CA ARG A 262 16.89 22.22 7.46
C ARG A 262 16.80 23.61 6.83
N THR A 263 16.89 23.67 5.51
CA THR A 263 16.85 24.92 4.74
C THR A 263 15.45 25.25 4.23
N ASN A 264 14.44 24.42 4.54
CA ASN A 264 13.10 24.50 3.98
C ASN A 264 13.12 24.63 2.45
N ARG A 265 14.00 23.86 1.81
CA ARG A 265 14.19 23.90 0.36
C ARG A 265 12.88 23.54 -0.32
N HIS A 266 12.54 24.26 -1.39
CA HIS A 266 11.29 24.05 -2.11
C HIS A 266 10.03 24.14 -1.23
N ASN A 267 10.12 24.83 -0.09
CA ASN A 267 9.05 24.95 0.90
C ASN A 267 8.60 23.61 1.50
N VAL A 268 9.45 22.57 1.52
CA VAL A 268 9.09 21.24 2.05
C VAL A 268 8.50 21.30 3.45
N VAL A 269 9.11 22.06 4.37
CA VAL A 269 8.60 22.20 5.74
C VAL A 269 7.35 23.07 5.76
N SER A 270 7.36 24.19 5.04
CA SER A 270 6.23 25.12 5.00
C SER A 270 4.95 24.47 4.47
N ASP A 271 5.02 23.77 3.34
CA ASP A 271 3.86 23.17 2.68
C ASP A 271 3.31 21.97 3.47
N LEU A 272 4.18 21.18 4.11
CA LEU A 272 3.76 20.10 5.00
C LEU A 272 3.09 20.66 6.27
N LYS A 273 3.63 21.74 6.85
CA LYS A 273 3.13 22.34 8.08
C LYS A 273 1.83 23.15 7.86
N ASP A 274 1.66 23.74 6.69
CA ASP A 274 0.52 24.60 6.34
C ASP A 274 -0.67 23.80 5.79
N GLY A 275 -1.40 23.12 6.68
CA GLY A 275 -2.63 22.43 6.29
C GLY A 275 -2.42 21.04 5.71
N GLY A 276 -1.18 20.54 5.60
CA GLY A 276 -0.87 19.26 4.96
C GLY A 276 -1.57 18.07 5.63
N TYR A 277 -2.22 17.22 4.83
CA TYR A 277 -2.82 15.95 5.29
C TYR A 277 -1.99 14.73 4.87
N SER A 278 -1.65 14.63 3.58
CA SER A 278 -0.87 13.54 3.00
C SER A 278 0.55 14.01 2.71
N ASP A 279 1.53 13.37 3.35
CA ASP A 279 2.95 13.65 3.16
C ASP A 279 3.39 13.32 1.74
N ASP A 280 3.04 12.13 1.25
CA ASP A 280 3.36 11.68 -0.11
C ASP A 280 2.79 12.57 -1.23
N MET A 281 1.49 12.88 -1.24
CA MET A 281 0.92 13.73 -2.28
C MET A 281 1.45 15.16 -2.23
N THR A 282 1.72 15.68 -1.04
CA THR A 282 2.31 17.02 -0.89
C THR A 282 3.74 17.03 -1.43
N LEU A 283 4.57 16.06 -1.05
CA LEU A 283 5.94 15.93 -1.51
C LEU A 283 6.03 15.62 -3.01
N ALA A 284 5.14 14.79 -3.55
CA ALA A 284 5.04 14.52 -4.98
C ALA A 284 4.67 15.79 -5.77
N ALA A 285 3.76 16.61 -5.23
CA ALA A 285 3.41 17.89 -5.83
C ALA A 285 4.58 18.89 -5.81
N ILE A 286 5.32 18.97 -4.70
CA ILE A 286 6.54 19.79 -4.60
C ILE A 286 7.57 19.32 -5.61
N ALA A 287 7.79 18.01 -5.71
CA ALA A 287 8.72 17.45 -6.68
C ALA A 287 8.30 17.78 -8.12
N GLY A 288 7.02 17.65 -8.46
CA GLY A 288 6.48 18.01 -9.77
C GLY A 288 6.65 19.51 -10.08
N ALA A 289 6.30 20.39 -9.13
CA ALA A 289 6.39 21.84 -9.29
C ALA A 289 7.83 22.32 -9.52
N HIS A 290 8.81 21.65 -8.89
CA HIS A 290 10.22 21.98 -9.01
C HIS A 290 11.00 21.06 -9.94
N LYS A 291 10.30 20.21 -10.72
CA LYS A 291 10.89 19.24 -11.67
C LYS A 291 11.98 18.36 -11.04
N ARG A 292 11.77 17.97 -9.79
CA ARG A 292 12.69 17.13 -9.02
C ARG A 292 12.47 15.65 -9.28
N LEU A 293 13.53 14.88 -9.07
CA LEU A 293 13.58 13.47 -9.37
C LEU A 293 13.07 12.65 -8.18
N ILE A 294 12.03 11.84 -8.41
CA ILE A 294 11.61 10.76 -7.50
C ILE A 294 12.06 9.43 -8.11
N THR A 295 12.62 8.55 -7.29
CA THR A 295 13.03 7.21 -7.72
C THR A 295 12.54 6.12 -6.77
N SER A 296 12.39 4.90 -7.30
CA SER A 296 12.05 3.70 -6.55
C SER A 296 12.98 2.57 -6.99
N PRO A 297 14.00 2.22 -6.18
CA PRO A 297 14.88 1.09 -6.48
C PRO A 297 14.11 -0.24 -6.53
N PRO A 298 14.46 -1.19 -7.42
CA PRO A 298 13.78 -2.49 -7.52
C PRO A 298 13.68 -3.27 -6.20
N VAL A 299 14.68 -3.13 -5.33
CA VAL A 299 14.78 -3.79 -4.03
C VAL A 299 13.95 -3.12 -2.92
N ALA A 300 13.38 -1.93 -3.17
CA ALA A 300 12.58 -1.18 -2.20
C ALA A 300 11.12 -1.66 -2.16
N VAL A 301 10.93 -2.96 -1.97
CA VAL A 301 9.62 -3.61 -1.76
C VAL A 301 9.58 -4.21 -0.36
N PHE A 302 8.53 -3.92 0.42
CA PHE A 302 8.50 -4.27 1.84
C PHE A 302 7.30 -5.13 2.21
N PRO A 303 7.50 -6.30 2.83
CA PRO A 303 6.37 -7.14 3.25
C PRO A 303 5.47 -6.42 4.27
N HIS A 304 4.18 -6.34 3.95
CA HIS A 304 3.16 -5.64 4.73
C HIS A 304 2.01 -6.60 5.10
N PRO A 305 2.04 -7.21 6.30
CA PRO A 305 0.97 -8.10 6.73
C PRO A 305 -0.31 -7.33 7.05
N LEU A 306 -1.43 -7.73 6.42
CA LEU A 306 -2.74 -7.14 6.64
C LEU A 306 -3.51 -7.86 7.75
N GLY A 307 -4.33 -7.13 8.51
CA GLY A 307 -5.11 -7.70 9.62
C GLY A 307 -6.13 -8.76 9.17
N SER A 308 -6.21 -9.87 9.90
CA SER A 308 -7.12 -10.99 9.60
C SER A 308 -8.60 -10.69 9.86
N ASP A 309 -8.88 -9.67 10.69
CA ASP A 309 -10.20 -9.28 11.16
C ASP A 309 -10.76 -8.02 10.46
N LEU A 310 -10.31 -7.73 9.24
CA LEU A 310 -10.74 -6.57 8.45
C LEU A 310 -12.20 -6.68 8.00
N ASN A 311 -13.11 -6.12 8.82
CA ASN A 311 -14.52 -5.95 8.44
C ASN A 311 -14.73 -4.82 7.42
N PHE A 312 -15.92 -4.80 6.82
CA PHE A 312 -16.29 -3.80 5.81
C PHE A 312 -16.16 -2.36 6.31
N GLY A 313 -16.49 -2.06 7.57
CA GLY A 313 -16.38 -0.70 8.11
C GLY A 313 -14.93 -0.18 8.17
N ARG A 314 -13.98 -1.04 8.56
CA ARG A 314 -12.54 -0.72 8.57
C ARG A 314 -12.00 -0.57 7.16
N TYR A 315 -12.35 -1.48 6.26
CA TYR A 315 -11.97 -1.38 4.84
C TYR A 315 -12.57 -0.12 4.18
N TRP A 316 -13.84 0.19 4.44
CA TRP A 316 -14.48 1.40 3.94
C TRP A 316 -13.74 2.64 4.44
N ASN A 317 -13.40 2.71 5.74
CA ASN A 317 -12.61 3.84 6.24
C ASN A 317 -11.20 3.90 5.60
N TYR A 318 -10.58 2.75 5.33
CA TYR A 318 -9.34 2.69 4.56
C TYR A 318 -9.50 3.29 3.15
N LEU A 319 -10.43 2.79 2.34
CA LEU A 319 -10.68 3.27 0.97
C LEU A 319 -11.06 4.76 0.97
N ARG A 320 -11.79 5.20 2.00
CA ARG A 320 -12.11 6.60 2.24
C ARG A 320 -10.86 7.44 2.46
N LYS A 321 -9.87 6.98 3.23
CA LYS A 321 -8.59 7.70 3.38
C LYS A 321 -7.87 7.83 2.04
N GLN A 322 -7.80 6.75 1.27
CA GLN A 322 -7.14 6.74 -0.03
C GLN A 322 -7.74 7.77 -0.99
N THR A 323 -9.07 7.88 -1.03
CA THR A 323 -9.73 8.90 -1.85
C THR A 323 -9.71 10.30 -1.22
N PHE A 324 -9.71 10.40 0.11
CA PHE A 324 -9.67 11.67 0.84
C PHE A 324 -8.34 12.40 0.65
N VAL A 325 -7.25 11.66 0.49
CA VAL A 325 -5.93 12.21 0.14
C VAL A 325 -6.00 13.10 -1.10
N LEU A 326 -6.82 12.75 -2.10
CA LEU A 326 -7.00 13.56 -3.31
C LEU A 326 -7.67 14.91 -3.00
N GLU A 327 -8.43 15.05 -1.92
CA GLU A 327 -9.04 16.33 -1.54
C GLU A 327 -8.03 17.30 -0.91
N SER A 328 -6.87 16.82 -0.44
CA SER A 328 -5.80 17.65 0.10
C SER A 328 -4.94 18.25 -1.01
N TYR A 329 -4.59 19.53 -0.93
CA TYR A 329 -3.66 20.17 -1.87
C TYR A 329 -3.05 21.45 -1.30
N ALA A 330 -1.80 21.72 -1.67
CA ALA A 330 -1.11 22.97 -1.28
C ALA A 330 -1.28 24.09 -2.32
N THR A 331 -1.42 23.74 -3.60
CA THR A 331 -1.46 24.70 -4.72
C THR A 331 -2.61 24.41 -5.68
N LYS A 332 -2.98 25.40 -6.51
CA LYS A 332 -3.99 25.23 -7.57
C LYS A 332 -3.60 24.16 -8.59
N ILE A 333 -2.31 24.04 -8.90
CA ILE A 333 -1.80 23.02 -9.83
C ILE A 333 -2.01 21.62 -9.23
N ASN A 334 -1.64 21.44 -7.96
CA ASN A 334 -1.88 20.19 -7.24
C ASN A 334 -3.39 19.87 -7.19
N TRP A 335 -4.24 20.88 -6.94
CA TRP A 335 -5.69 20.69 -6.97
C TRP A 335 -6.20 20.15 -8.31
N VAL A 336 -5.75 20.72 -9.44
CA VAL A 336 -6.10 20.25 -10.79
C VAL A 336 -5.60 18.84 -11.02
N MET A 337 -4.35 18.53 -10.65
CA MET A 337 -3.78 17.19 -10.79
C MET A 337 -4.57 16.15 -10.00
N ASN A 338 -4.92 16.44 -8.76
CA ASN A 338 -5.73 15.54 -7.92
C ASN A 338 -7.15 15.36 -8.47
N ARG A 339 -7.73 16.40 -9.10
CA ARG A 339 -9.05 16.31 -9.78
C ARG A 339 -8.98 15.50 -11.06
N ALA A 340 -7.88 15.59 -11.80
CA ALA A 340 -7.63 14.72 -12.94
C ALA A 340 -7.46 13.26 -12.49
N LEU A 341 -6.65 12.99 -11.47
CA LEU A 341 -6.48 11.65 -10.89
C LEU A 341 -7.81 11.08 -10.37
N PHE A 342 -8.58 11.88 -9.63
CA PHE A 342 -9.93 11.52 -9.19
C PHE A 342 -10.82 11.08 -10.36
N SER A 343 -10.88 11.89 -11.42
CA SER A 343 -11.79 11.68 -12.55
C SER A 343 -11.37 10.48 -13.39
N VAL A 344 -10.08 10.36 -13.67
CA VAL A 344 -9.50 9.25 -14.43
C VAL A 344 -9.68 7.94 -13.67
N HIS A 345 -9.39 7.91 -12.37
CA HIS A 345 -9.56 6.70 -11.58
C HIS A 345 -11.04 6.30 -11.50
N CYS A 346 -11.96 7.24 -11.28
CA CYS A 346 -13.40 6.92 -11.30
C CYS A 346 -13.85 6.33 -12.65
N TYR A 347 -13.40 6.93 -13.75
CA TYR A 347 -13.71 6.47 -15.09
C TYR A 347 -13.15 5.06 -15.37
N LEU A 348 -11.88 4.82 -15.02
CA LEU A 348 -11.24 3.52 -15.22
C LEU A 348 -11.87 2.44 -14.35
N SER A 349 -12.21 2.73 -13.08
CA SER A 349 -12.80 1.74 -12.18
C SER A 349 -14.20 1.30 -12.61
N TRP A 350 -15.10 2.22 -12.96
CA TRP A 350 -16.41 1.82 -13.47
C TRP A 350 -16.35 1.31 -14.92
N GLY A 351 -15.43 1.82 -15.74
CA GLY A 351 -15.14 1.27 -17.07
C GLY A 351 -14.64 -0.18 -17.01
N PHE A 352 -13.92 -0.53 -15.94
CA PHE A 352 -13.50 -1.89 -15.65
C PHE A 352 -14.67 -2.79 -15.22
N VAL A 353 -15.50 -2.33 -14.26
CA VAL A 353 -16.57 -3.14 -13.66
C VAL A 353 -17.77 -3.34 -14.60
N THR A 354 -18.10 -2.34 -15.42
CA THR A 354 -19.29 -2.36 -16.29
C THR A 354 -19.36 -3.59 -17.23
N PRO A 355 -18.28 -3.97 -17.94
CA PRO A 355 -18.23 -5.20 -18.73
C PRO A 355 -18.62 -6.48 -17.97
N PHE A 356 -18.29 -6.58 -16.67
CA PHE A 356 -18.65 -7.75 -15.86
C PHE A 356 -20.16 -7.78 -15.56
N VAL A 357 -20.75 -6.62 -15.29
CA VAL A 357 -22.22 -6.49 -15.14
C VAL A 357 -22.91 -6.88 -16.44
N MET A 358 -22.42 -6.38 -17.58
CA MET A 358 -22.96 -6.73 -18.91
C MET A 358 -22.81 -8.22 -19.23
N SER A 359 -21.65 -8.81 -18.93
CA SER A 359 -21.40 -10.25 -19.11
C SER A 359 -22.31 -11.10 -18.23
N GLY A 360 -22.59 -10.67 -17.00
CA GLY A 360 -23.57 -11.34 -16.13
C GLY A 360 -24.97 -11.40 -16.74
N ILE A 361 -25.40 -10.32 -17.39
CA ILE A 361 -26.69 -10.28 -18.11
C ILE A 361 -26.67 -11.22 -19.32
N HIS A 362 -25.60 -11.23 -20.11
CA HIS A 362 -25.46 -12.14 -21.25
C HIS A 362 -25.47 -13.62 -20.82
N LEU A 363 -24.75 -13.97 -19.76
CA LEU A 363 -24.71 -15.33 -19.22
C LEU A 363 -26.05 -15.75 -18.63
N ALA A 364 -26.72 -14.87 -17.86
CA ALA A 364 -28.05 -15.16 -17.34
C ALA A 364 -29.08 -15.39 -18.46
N ALA A 365 -29.02 -14.57 -19.51
CA ALA A 365 -29.87 -14.73 -20.70
C ALA A 365 -29.61 -16.08 -21.38
N ALA A 366 -28.34 -16.45 -21.62
CA ALA A 366 -27.99 -17.73 -22.23
C ALA A 366 -28.42 -18.94 -21.38
N LEU A 367 -28.23 -18.88 -20.06
CA LEU A 367 -28.66 -19.93 -19.14
C LEU A 367 -30.17 -20.11 -19.13
N ARG A 368 -30.94 -19.01 -19.11
CA ARG A 368 -32.41 -19.03 -19.20
C ARG A 368 -32.90 -19.62 -20.53
N LEU A 369 -32.26 -19.26 -21.63
CA LEU A 369 -32.56 -19.81 -22.95
C LEU A 369 -32.39 -21.32 -22.96
N HIS A 370 -31.25 -21.80 -22.44
CA HIS A 370 -30.92 -23.22 -22.38
C HIS A 370 -31.86 -23.99 -21.44
N SER A 371 -32.18 -23.45 -20.26
CA SER A 371 -33.00 -24.14 -19.25
C SER A 371 -34.47 -24.25 -19.63
N ASN A 372 -35.01 -23.26 -20.36
CA ASN A 372 -36.44 -23.16 -20.64
C ASN A 372 -36.83 -23.67 -22.04
N GLY A 373 -35.85 -24.14 -22.84
CA GLY A 373 -36.11 -24.82 -24.12
C GLY A 373 -36.82 -23.96 -25.18
N TYR A 374 -36.66 -22.63 -25.12
CA TYR A 374 -37.27 -21.73 -26.12
C TYR A 374 -36.81 -22.11 -27.54
N PRO A 375 -37.72 -22.12 -28.53
CA PRO A 375 -37.34 -22.41 -29.91
C PRO A 375 -36.34 -21.35 -30.43
N PHE A 376 -35.27 -21.83 -31.08
CA PHE A 376 -34.14 -21.04 -31.57
C PHE A 376 -34.55 -19.86 -32.49
N ASP A 377 -35.74 -19.93 -33.10
CA ASP A 377 -36.23 -18.94 -34.07
C ASP A 377 -36.82 -17.66 -33.43
N GLU A 378 -37.34 -17.69 -32.20
CA GLU A 378 -37.83 -16.47 -31.50
C GLU A 378 -36.78 -15.81 -30.61
N ALA A 379 -35.71 -16.55 -30.30
CA ALA A 379 -34.67 -16.15 -29.38
C ALA A 379 -33.29 -16.22 -30.04
N VAL A 380 -33.09 -15.37 -31.05
CA VAL A 380 -31.73 -14.99 -31.46
C VAL A 380 -31.13 -14.16 -30.32
N LEU A 381 -30.69 -14.84 -29.25
CA LEU A 381 -29.72 -14.27 -28.34
C LEU A 381 -28.47 -14.04 -29.20
N PRO A 382 -27.93 -12.81 -29.27
CA PRO A 382 -26.75 -12.58 -30.08
C PRO A 382 -25.65 -13.50 -29.58
N SER A 383 -25.17 -14.43 -30.42
CA SER A 383 -23.91 -15.16 -30.17
C SER A 383 -22.78 -14.19 -29.80
N THR A 384 -22.89 -12.96 -30.28
CA THR A 384 -22.13 -11.77 -29.90
C THR A 384 -22.04 -11.56 -28.38
N GLY A 385 -23.12 -11.68 -27.61
CA GLY A 385 -23.09 -11.44 -26.15
C GLY A 385 -22.26 -12.47 -25.40
N LEU A 386 -22.37 -13.75 -25.78
CA LEU A 386 -21.54 -14.82 -25.24
C LEU A 386 -20.08 -14.70 -25.69
N LEU A 387 -19.85 -14.28 -26.94
CA LEU A 387 -18.51 -13.99 -27.44
C LEU A 387 -17.84 -12.88 -26.61
N LEU A 388 -18.55 -11.80 -26.32
CA LEU A 388 -18.04 -10.69 -25.51
C LEU A 388 -17.73 -11.13 -24.07
N ALA A 389 -18.60 -11.93 -23.45
CA ALA A 389 -18.33 -12.52 -22.14
C ALA A 389 -17.10 -13.45 -22.16
N GLY A 390 -16.93 -14.22 -23.25
CA GLY A 390 -15.73 -15.03 -23.48
C GLY A 390 -14.46 -14.20 -23.62
N CYS A 391 -14.50 -13.12 -24.40
CA CYS A 391 -13.38 -12.17 -24.52
C CYS A 391 -13.00 -11.54 -23.18
N LEU A 392 -14.00 -11.12 -22.38
CA LEU A 392 -13.76 -10.60 -21.03
C LEU A 392 -13.08 -11.64 -20.14
N ALA A 393 -13.58 -12.88 -20.16
CA ALA A 393 -13.01 -13.97 -19.37
C ALA A 393 -11.55 -14.26 -19.77
N THR A 394 -11.23 -14.23 -21.07
CA THR A 394 -9.85 -14.36 -21.55
C THR A 394 -8.97 -13.21 -21.06
N CYS A 395 -9.42 -11.95 -21.20
CA CYS A 395 -8.67 -10.78 -20.75
C CYS A 395 -8.43 -10.80 -19.23
N THR A 396 -9.46 -11.14 -18.46
CA THR A 396 -9.40 -11.28 -16.99
C THR A 396 -8.44 -12.40 -16.58
N THR A 397 -8.40 -13.51 -17.32
CA THR A 397 -7.45 -14.60 -17.05
C THR A 397 -6.01 -14.14 -17.27
N ILE A 398 -5.74 -13.42 -18.36
CA ILE A 398 -4.42 -12.85 -18.65
C ILE A 398 -4.00 -11.85 -17.56
N GLU A 399 -4.94 -11.01 -17.13
CA GLU A 399 -4.77 -10.04 -16.05
C GLU A 399 -4.39 -10.72 -14.72
N LEU A 400 -5.18 -11.69 -14.26
CA LEU A 400 -4.93 -12.42 -13.01
C LEU A 400 -3.63 -13.23 -13.06
N LEU A 401 -3.30 -13.84 -14.20
CA LEU A 401 -2.01 -14.54 -14.37
C LEU A 401 -0.82 -13.58 -14.29
N SER A 402 -0.96 -12.37 -14.82
CA SER A 402 0.08 -11.34 -14.78
C SER A 402 0.27 -10.81 -13.35
N MET A 403 -0.82 -10.57 -12.64
CA MET A 403 -0.82 -10.18 -11.22
C MET A 403 -0.19 -11.26 -10.33
N TRP A 404 -0.56 -12.53 -10.54
CA TRP A 404 0.05 -13.66 -9.85
C TRP A 404 1.55 -13.74 -10.12
N ASN A 405 1.97 -13.58 -11.38
CA ASN A 405 3.37 -13.60 -11.75
C ASN A 405 4.17 -12.49 -11.08
N LEU A 406 3.68 -11.25 -11.07
CA LEU A 406 4.32 -10.16 -10.37
C LEU A 406 4.45 -10.47 -8.88
N THR A 407 3.34 -10.78 -8.20
CA THR A 407 3.33 -11.07 -6.76
C THR A 407 4.30 -12.21 -6.41
N ARG A 408 4.41 -13.24 -7.27
CA ARG A 408 5.38 -14.33 -7.12
C ARG A 408 6.82 -13.83 -7.15
N ILE A 409 7.14 -12.97 -8.11
CA ILE A 409 8.47 -12.37 -8.24
C ILE A 409 8.77 -11.47 -7.03
N GLU A 410 7.81 -10.69 -6.56
CA GLU A 410 7.97 -9.82 -5.39
C GLU A 410 8.22 -10.64 -4.12
N VAL A 411 7.45 -11.69 -3.89
CA VAL A 411 7.64 -12.65 -2.79
C VAL A 411 9.04 -13.29 -2.84
N GLN A 412 9.46 -13.73 -4.03
CA GLN A 412 10.80 -14.29 -4.22
C GLN A 412 11.91 -13.28 -3.95
N LEU A 413 11.73 -12.03 -4.38
CA LEU A 413 12.68 -10.95 -4.13
C LEU A 413 12.78 -10.66 -2.63
N CYS A 414 11.65 -10.50 -1.93
CA CYS A 414 11.62 -10.29 -0.48
C CYS A 414 12.32 -11.43 0.29
N ASN A 415 12.15 -12.69 -0.13
CA ASN A 415 12.84 -13.83 0.47
C ASN A 415 14.36 -13.79 0.27
N LEU A 416 14.81 -13.36 -0.91
CA LEU A 416 16.25 -13.17 -1.18
C LEU A 416 16.83 -11.99 -0.41
N LEU A 417 16.05 -10.92 -0.23
CA LEU A 417 16.46 -9.73 0.51
C LEU A 417 16.47 -9.94 2.02
N SER A 418 15.86 -11.01 2.54
CA SER A 418 15.82 -11.33 3.98
C SER A 418 15.98 -12.83 4.23
N PRO A 419 17.20 -13.37 4.01
CA PRO A 419 17.46 -14.81 4.09
C PRO A 419 17.24 -15.40 5.50
N GLU A 420 17.35 -14.59 6.55
CA GLU A 420 17.13 -15.02 7.94
C GLU A 420 15.65 -14.92 8.38
N ALA A 421 14.79 -14.27 7.59
CA ALA A 421 13.39 -14.14 7.91
C ALA A 421 12.61 -15.40 7.49
N PRO A 422 11.47 -15.71 8.15
CA PRO A 422 10.58 -16.77 7.68
C PRO A 422 10.17 -16.53 6.22
N PRO A 423 10.29 -17.53 5.33
CA PRO A 423 10.02 -17.34 3.92
C PRO A 423 8.55 -17.01 3.69
N LEU A 424 8.32 -15.98 2.89
CA LEU A 424 7.02 -15.60 2.38
C LEU A 424 6.56 -16.59 1.32
N SER A 425 5.26 -16.85 1.29
CA SER A 425 4.65 -17.78 0.35
C SER A 425 3.34 -17.22 -0.18
N LEU A 426 3.06 -17.52 -1.45
CA LEU A 426 1.78 -17.27 -2.11
C LEU A 426 0.73 -18.33 -1.77
N ALA A 427 1.10 -19.43 -1.12
CA ALA A 427 0.16 -20.54 -0.86
C ALA A 427 -1.04 -20.12 -0.01
N SER A 428 -0.92 -19.03 0.75
CA SER A 428 -2.02 -18.46 1.55
C SER A 428 -3.00 -17.59 0.74
N TYR A 429 -2.69 -17.26 -0.52
CA TYR A 429 -3.52 -16.39 -1.34
C TYR A 429 -4.69 -17.17 -1.93
N ASN A 430 -5.88 -16.59 -1.82
CA ASN A 430 -7.09 -17.08 -2.44
C ASN A 430 -7.39 -16.24 -3.68
N TRP A 431 -7.05 -16.78 -4.86
CA TRP A 431 -7.21 -16.09 -6.13
C TRP A 431 -8.66 -15.86 -6.55
N CYS A 432 -9.61 -16.60 -5.97
CA CYS A 432 -11.04 -16.30 -6.13
C CYS A 432 -11.41 -15.02 -5.35
N LEU A 433 -10.89 -14.86 -4.13
CA LEU A 433 -11.10 -13.63 -3.36
C LEU A 433 -10.37 -12.42 -3.94
N VAL A 434 -9.20 -12.61 -4.55
CA VAL A 434 -8.50 -11.58 -5.37
C VAL A 434 -9.44 -11.07 -6.46
N PHE A 435 -9.99 -11.97 -7.29
CA PHE A 435 -10.93 -11.57 -8.35
C PHE A 435 -12.18 -10.85 -7.83
N ILE A 436 -12.79 -11.35 -6.75
CA ILE A 436 -13.95 -10.69 -6.12
C ILE A 436 -13.57 -9.32 -5.59
N ALA A 437 -12.44 -9.20 -4.90
CA ALA A 437 -11.93 -7.95 -4.37
C ALA A 437 -11.66 -6.92 -5.47
N LEU A 438 -11.15 -7.36 -6.62
CA LEU A 438 -10.88 -6.51 -7.77
C LEU A 438 -12.16 -5.83 -8.26
N LEU A 439 -13.27 -6.58 -8.37
CA LEU A 439 -14.58 -6.04 -8.73
C LEU A 439 -15.16 -5.13 -7.63
N VAL A 440 -15.05 -5.56 -6.37
CA VAL A 440 -15.61 -4.81 -5.22
C VAL A 440 -14.89 -3.48 -5.03
N ASP A 441 -13.55 -3.46 -5.05
CA ASP A 441 -12.75 -2.25 -4.84
C ASP A 441 -13.00 -1.22 -5.96
N ASN A 442 -12.97 -1.66 -7.22
CA ASN A 442 -13.28 -0.78 -8.36
C ASN A 442 -14.74 -0.31 -8.37
N PHE A 443 -15.69 -1.12 -7.91
CA PHE A 443 -17.07 -0.66 -7.79
C PHE A 443 -17.23 0.42 -6.70
N LEU A 444 -16.58 0.21 -5.55
CA LEU A 444 -16.68 1.09 -4.38
C LEU A 444 -15.82 2.36 -4.49
N TYR A 445 -14.74 2.34 -5.28
CA TYR A 445 -13.82 3.47 -5.39
C TYR A 445 -14.54 4.78 -5.76
N PRO A 446 -15.36 4.85 -6.84
CA PRO A 446 -16.03 6.10 -7.20
C PRO A 446 -17.02 6.56 -6.13
N ILE A 447 -17.75 5.63 -5.52
CA ILE A 447 -18.68 5.94 -4.42
C ILE A 447 -17.92 6.56 -3.23
N SER A 448 -16.78 5.96 -2.86
CA SER A 448 -15.90 6.47 -1.82
C SER A 448 -15.35 7.86 -2.16
N ALA A 449 -14.93 8.06 -3.41
CA ALA A 449 -14.38 9.30 -3.93
C ALA A 449 -15.40 10.45 -3.88
N PHE A 450 -16.61 10.24 -4.41
CA PHE A 450 -17.69 11.22 -4.30
C PHE A 450 -18.02 11.54 -2.84
N ARG A 451 -18.11 10.50 -1.99
CA ARG A 451 -18.32 10.71 -0.56
C ARG A 451 -17.20 11.56 0.07
N SER A 452 -15.96 11.52 -0.46
CA SER A 452 -14.78 12.22 0.11
C SER A 452 -14.88 13.67 -0.23
N HIS A 453 -15.17 13.93 -1.51
CA HIS A 453 -15.44 15.24 -2.04
C HIS A 453 -16.53 15.99 -1.25
N PHE A 454 -17.67 15.35 -0.94
CA PHE A 454 -18.77 16.06 -0.27
C PHE A 454 -18.64 16.21 1.25
N SER A 455 -17.91 15.32 1.92
CA SER A 455 -17.87 15.32 3.39
C SER A 455 -16.71 16.09 4.00
N GLN A 456 -15.63 16.30 3.23
CA GLN A 456 -14.43 17.06 3.62
C GLN A 456 -13.93 16.72 5.04
N SER A 457 -14.17 15.50 5.52
CA SER A 457 -13.71 15.00 6.80
C SER A 457 -13.44 13.50 6.78
N ILE A 458 -12.44 13.09 7.56
CA ILE A 458 -12.01 11.69 7.68
C ILE A 458 -11.53 11.39 9.10
N ASN A 459 -11.75 10.17 9.58
CA ASN A 459 -11.09 9.67 10.78
C ASN A 459 -9.87 8.85 10.37
N TRP A 460 -8.71 9.22 10.90
CA TRP A 460 -7.50 8.44 10.75
C TRP A 460 -6.87 8.22 12.12
N SER A 461 -6.81 6.96 12.52
CA SER A 461 -6.19 6.50 13.78
C SER A 461 -6.73 7.23 15.02
N GLY A 462 -8.03 7.48 15.07
CA GLY A 462 -8.70 8.09 16.22
C GLY A 462 -8.74 9.62 16.19
N ILE A 463 -8.12 10.25 15.18
CA ILE A 463 -8.10 11.70 14.97
C ILE A 463 -8.99 12.01 13.78
N ARG A 464 -9.94 12.94 13.94
CA ARG A 464 -10.80 13.39 12.85
C ARG A 464 -10.25 14.70 12.27
N TYR A 465 -9.92 14.66 11.00
CA TYR A 465 -9.44 15.82 10.24
C TYR A 465 -10.57 16.38 9.39
N HIS A 466 -10.64 17.70 9.29
CA HIS A 466 -11.54 18.41 8.40
C HIS A 466 -10.75 19.30 7.46
N LEU A 467 -11.05 19.21 6.17
CA LEU A 467 -10.44 20.04 5.14
C LEU A 467 -11.30 21.27 4.85
N LYS A 468 -10.62 22.38 4.57
CA LYS A 468 -11.19 23.57 3.94
C LYS A 468 -10.15 24.07 2.94
N ASP A 469 -10.57 24.30 1.69
CA ASP A 469 -9.69 24.76 0.61
C ASP A 469 -8.44 23.88 0.44
N GLY A 470 -8.62 22.56 0.56
CA GLY A 470 -7.54 21.57 0.40
C GLY A 470 -6.61 21.41 1.60
N LYS A 471 -6.84 22.16 2.68
CA LYS A 471 -5.98 22.22 3.87
C LYS A 471 -6.73 21.79 5.11
N ILE A 472 -6.02 21.17 6.05
CA ILE A 472 -6.57 20.89 7.38
C ILE A 472 -6.93 22.22 8.04
N SER A 473 -8.21 22.37 8.36
CA SER A 473 -8.76 23.58 9.01
C SER A 473 -9.23 23.30 10.44
N LYS A 474 -9.52 22.03 10.74
CA LYS A 474 -9.95 21.61 12.08
C LYS A 474 -9.50 20.18 12.37
N ILE A 475 -9.10 19.94 13.61
CA ILE A 475 -8.68 18.63 14.11
C ILE A 475 -9.48 18.32 15.39
N ASP A 476 -10.30 17.26 15.33
CA ASP A 476 -11.10 16.79 16.46
C ASP A 476 -10.47 15.51 17.05
N ARG A 477 -10.09 15.55 18.32
CA ARG A 477 -9.54 14.41 19.07
C ARG A 477 -10.52 13.97 20.15
N SER A 478 -11.34 12.95 19.89
CA SER A 478 -12.19 12.38 20.93
C SER A 478 -11.48 11.19 21.58
N LYS A 479 -11.13 11.28 22.88
CA LYS A 479 -10.52 10.16 23.61
C LYS A 479 -11.48 8.97 23.82
N ASP A 480 -12.79 9.20 23.74
CA ASP A 480 -13.82 8.19 24.09
C ASP A 480 -14.89 7.90 23.01
N LYS A 481 -14.87 8.59 21.85
CA LYS A 481 -15.85 8.39 20.75
C LYS A 481 -15.21 7.94 19.42
N GLY A 482 -13.91 7.65 19.42
CA GLY A 482 -13.16 7.23 18.23
C GLY A 482 -13.15 5.71 18.02
N PRO A 483 -12.72 5.23 16.83
CA PRO A 483 -12.52 3.81 16.59
C PRO A 483 -11.53 3.21 17.59
N LYS A 484 -11.79 1.99 18.07
CA LYS A 484 -10.89 1.29 19.01
C LYS A 484 -9.61 0.79 18.34
N PHE A 485 -9.67 0.59 17.02
CA PHE A 485 -8.66 -0.03 16.19
C PHE A 485 -8.27 0.87 15.03
N THR A 486 -7.02 0.80 14.56
CA THR A 486 -6.63 1.39 13.27
C THR A 486 -7.16 0.57 12.10
N ASP A 487 -7.23 1.20 10.93
CA ASP A 487 -7.82 0.58 9.74
C ASP A 487 -6.97 -0.59 9.23
N LEU A 488 -5.64 -0.43 9.14
CA LEU A 488 -4.72 -1.41 8.53
C LEU A 488 -4.28 -2.53 9.46
N GLY A 489 -3.70 -2.19 10.62
CA GLY A 489 -3.03 -3.16 11.49
C GLY A 489 -3.83 -3.62 12.71
N GLY A 490 -5.12 -3.26 12.82
CA GLY A 490 -5.92 -3.58 14.02
C GLY A 490 -5.28 -3.04 15.30
N LYS A 491 -4.54 -1.92 15.20
CA LYS A 491 -3.75 -1.39 16.33
C LYS A 491 -4.70 -0.78 17.33
N HIS A 492 -4.55 -1.14 18.59
CA HIS A 492 -5.34 -0.52 19.65
C HIS A 492 -4.92 0.94 19.85
N LEU A 493 -5.91 1.83 19.80
CA LEU A 493 -5.69 3.27 19.90
C LEU A 493 -5.79 3.81 21.34
N TYR A 494 -6.62 3.20 22.20
CA TYR A 494 -6.91 3.69 23.55
C TYR A 494 -6.70 2.61 24.61
N GLY A 495 -6.13 2.94 25.78
CA GLY A 495 -6.05 2.07 26.95
C GLY A 495 -7.40 1.92 27.69
N LYS A 496 -7.69 0.74 28.26
CA LYS A 496 -8.79 0.65 29.27
C LYS A 496 -8.31 1.37 30.54
N LYS A 497 -8.99 2.43 30.96
CA LYS A 497 -8.73 3.04 32.28
C LYS A 497 -8.94 1.98 33.36
N GLY A 498 -7.89 1.69 34.13
CA GLY A 498 -7.97 0.89 35.36
C GLY A 498 -7.54 -0.58 35.31
N ALA A 499 -7.01 -1.11 34.20
CA ALA A 499 -6.44 -2.45 34.17
C ALA A 499 -4.94 -2.40 33.87
N GLN A 500 -4.11 -2.83 34.82
CA GLN A 500 -2.71 -3.17 34.56
C GLN A 500 -2.68 -4.26 33.48
N ASN A 501 -2.37 -3.86 32.25
CA ASN A 501 -2.41 -4.70 31.06
C ASN A 501 -1.16 -5.59 30.94
N ASN A 502 -0.62 -6.04 32.08
CA ASN A 502 0.59 -6.86 32.12
C ASN A 502 0.35 -8.23 31.50
N SER A 503 -0.86 -8.80 31.57
CA SER A 503 -1.12 -10.16 31.10
C SER A 503 -1.13 -10.31 29.57
N SER A 504 -1.86 -9.47 28.82
CA SER A 504 -1.89 -9.59 27.34
C SER A 504 -0.55 -9.20 26.70
N PHE A 505 0.14 -8.24 27.32
CA PHE A 505 1.46 -7.79 26.88
C PHE A 505 2.54 -8.85 27.16
N LEU A 506 2.57 -9.44 28.37
CA LEU A 506 3.50 -10.53 28.69
C LEU A 506 3.21 -11.79 27.87
N VAL A 507 1.95 -12.08 27.54
CA VAL A 507 1.58 -13.21 26.69
C VAL A 507 2.00 -13.00 25.23
N SER A 508 1.88 -11.78 24.70
CA SER A 508 2.44 -11.42 23.39
C SER A 508 3.96 -11.53 23.39
N LEU A 509 4.62 -10.92 24.38
CA LEU A 509 6.07 -10.95 24.55
C LEU A 509 6.61 -12.38 24.74
N SER A 510 5.92 -13.21 25.53
CA SER A 510 6.29 -14.60 25.78
C SER A 510 6.06 -15.50 24.56
N ARG A 511 5.00 -15.27 23.77
CA ARG A 511 4.79 -15.96 22.49
C ARG A 511 5.87 -15.59 21.47
N THR A 512 6.26 -14.31 21.40
CA THR A 512 7.33 -13.88 20.49
C THR A 512 8.71 -14.38 20.94
N LEU A 513 8.98 -14.47 22.25
CA LEU A 513 10.19 -15.11 22.80
C LEU A 513 10.17 -16.64 22.64
N ALA A 514 9.03 -17.30 22.75
CA ALA A 514 8.87 -18.74 22.55
C ALA A 514 9.03 -19.14 21.08
N HIS A 515 8.55 -18.32 20.14
CA HIS A 515 8.84 -18.51 18.71
C HIS A 515 10.32 -18.29 18.36
N TRP A 516 11.11 -17.69 19.26
CA TRP A 516 12.55 -17.53 19.11
C TRP A 516 13.35 -18.67 19.73
N ARG A 517 12.83 -19.34 20.77
CA ARG A 517 13.52 -20.43 21.49
C ARG A 517 13.21 -21.84 21.01
N GLN A 518 12.37 -22.03 19.98
CA GLN A 518 12.23 -23.36 19.39
C GLN A 518 13.43 -23.65 18.48
N PRO A 519 14.26 -24.66 18.78
CA PRO A 519 15.25 -25.13 17.83
C PRO A 519 14.52 -25.71 16.62
N LYS A 520 15.11 -25.48 15.44
CA LYS A 520 14.72 -26.08 14.16
C LYS A 520 14.25 -27.51 14.37
N LYS A 521 12.98 -27.77 14.10
CA LYS A 521 12.46 -29.14 14.12
C LYS A 521 11.81 -29.49 12.79
N TYR A 522 12.54 -29.25 11.70
CA TYR A 522 12.48 -30.00 10.45
C TYR A 522 13.82 -29.79 9.70
N ASP A 523 14.90 -30.31 10.31
CA ASP A 523 16.07 -30.80 9.56
C ASP A 523 16.01 -32.34 9.69
N VAL A 524 15.22 -32.97 8.80
CA VAL A 524 15.46 -34.28 8.16
C VAL A 524 14.79 -34.23 6.80
#